data_AF-A0A2T9WKI7-F1
#
_entry.id   AF-A0A2T9WKI7-F1
#
_cell.length_a   1.000
_cell.length_b   1.000
_cell.length_c   1.000
_cell.angle_alpha   90.00
_cell.angle_beta   90.00
_cell.angle_gamma   90.00
#
_symmetry.space_group_name_H-M   'P 1'
#
loop_
_entity.id
_entity.type
_entity.pdbx_description
1 polymer ?
#
loop_
_entity_poly.entity_id
_entity_poly.type
_entity_poly.pdbx_seq_one_letter_code
_entity_poly.pdbx_strand_id
1 'polypeptide(L)'
;MRKPQNDKLFSLSIFSTIVILVAFFVTRNYLLLASLIGPLSSIKTSYNRKYSLYSMILSLLSAAVSSPTYSLPLSFLISVYLYFDFYIGLIFFLLIEAIMFVITLFYSVIPPYSAPPVLYDLLTATPLALLTIANYRAYKGKDYNVVTFKTVGIPRGTPWFIELDNNVINSVDDELRVVSKGGTWITCPVKVGNEYYLPKHNKGVCRSGDEITIFFERGDEKDLNKFEECLVTFVATGLPKGVTFSVEVNGKKYNGKEIIKVPAIDNSFIIWRAFDVKVSDIVFQPKVSMGTTIRGKVVGIEFEPKIIVKQLDLKNWDPKVWVDRDVYGYKVTDVIGEGGYSYVLKAEKDGKYYAIKILKPARSLSQTVAIREFVDIFKESNNLIKLSDNPHLVRINGIFADVNQIGSIFKGDTEIYLKYPPAIIMDFMRGGTAKELIHFREEKEEWYEIVKIIIKHVALALKHIHDNGYVHLDVKPQNIFFEEPLGDNLTDIRNKLIQNPKIIKLGDLGSASKIGEKFFQISPAYGSPMQLEHAILGLGAEPSFDIFSLGITGYYLLTGNASPVADYLDRAIDFYNNNDIATALKIVNEAKTVISNWNPSIPQNVPMNLRNVIINCIKGTIKDEEITRLLQ
;
A
#
# COMPACT_ATOMS: atom_id res chain seq x y z
N MET A 1 -28.45 -2.00 61.96
CA MET A 1 -27.02 -1.69 62.18
C MET A 1 -26.21 -2.31 61.05
N ARG A 2 -25.15 -1.65 60.55
CA ARG A 2 -24.26 -2.22 59.53
C ARG A 2 -23.64 -3.52 60.08
N LYS A 3 -23.52 -4.57 59.26
CA LYS A 3 -22.79 -5.80 59.65
C LYS A 3 -21.28 -5.54 59.58
N PRO A 4 -20.47 -5.98 60.57
CA PRO A 4 -19.02 -5.81 60.49
C PRO A 4 -18.45 -6.58 59.29
N GLN A 5 -17.38 -6.04 58.70
CA GLN A 5 -16.66 -6.70 57.61
C GLN A 5 -15.78 -7.85 58.13
N ASN A 6 -15.41 -7.80 59.41
CA ASN A 6 -14.67 -8.82 60.12
C ASN A 6 -15.43 -9.20 61.40
N ASP A 7 -16.36 -10.14 61.29
CA ASP A 7 -17.21 -10.63 62.39
C ASP A 7 -16.35 -11.15 63.57
N LYS A 8 -15.23 -11.80 63.25
CA LYS A 8 -14.27 -12.36 64.21
C LYS A 8 -13.62 -11.30 65.10
N LEU A 9 -13.09 -10.23 64.50
CA LEU A 9 -12.50 -9.12 65.23
C LEU A 9 -13.56 -8.36 66.04
N PHE A 10 -14.78 -8.22 65.49
CA PHE A 10 -15.89 -7.59 66.22
C PHE A 10 -16.23 -8.36 67.49
N SER A 11 -16.47 -9.67 67.40
CA SER A 11 -16.77 -10.52 68.56
C SER A 11 -15.67 -10.49 69.60
N LEU A 12 -14.40 -10.57 69.17
CA LEU A 12 -13.26 -10.51 70.08
C LEU A 12 -13.16 -9.14 70.78
N SER A 13 -13.44 -8.04 70.06
CA SER A 13 -13.40 -6.70 70.63
C SER A 13 -14.50 -6.50 71.68
N ILE A 14 -15.71 -7.01 71.42
CA ILE A 14 -16.82 -6.97 72.40
C ILE A 14 -16.48 -7.79 73.64
N PHE A 15 -15.98 -9.02 73.45
CA PHE A 15 -15.56 -9.87 74.57
C PHE A 15 -14.47 -9.20 75.42
N SER A 16 -13.43 -8.66 74.78
CA SER A 16 -12.34 -7.95 75.47
C SER A 16 -12.86 -6.73 76.24
N THR A 17 -13.84 -6.00 75.68
CA THR A 17 -14.49 -4.88 76.36
C THR A 17 -15.18 -5.34 77.65
N ILE A 18 -15.93 -6.45 77.58
CA ILE A 18 -16.64 -7.01 78.74
C ILE A 18 -15.64 -7.45 79.81
N VAL A 19 -14.57 -8.17 79.44
CA VAL A 19 -13.55 -8.64 80.41
C VAL A 19 -12.90 -7.47 81.13
N ILE A 20 -12.49 -6.41 80.42
CA ILE A 20 -11.88 -5.23 81.03
C ILE A 20 -12.85 -4.48 81.96
N LEU A 21 -14.13 -4.37 81.57
CA LEU A 21 -15.16 -3.76 82.43
C LEU A 21 -15.40 -4.57 83.70
N VAL A 22 -15.51 -5.89 83.58
CA VAL A 22 -15.70 -6.78 84.74
C VAL A 22 -14.48 -6.70 85.66
N ALA A 23 -13.26 -6.76 85.11
CA ALA A 23 -12.02 -6.60 85.87
C ALA A 23 -11.95 -5.26 86.59
N PHE A 24 -12.41 -4.17 85.97
CA PHE A 24 -12.54 -2.86 86.61
C PHE A 24 -13.49 -2.89 87.82
N PHE A 25 -14.68 -3.51 87.69
CA PHE A 25 -15.63 -3.58 88.79
C PHE A 25 -15.12 -4.42 89.96
N VAL A 26 -14.36 -5.48 89.69
CA VAL A 26 -13.77 -6.36 90.70
C VAL A 26 -12.58 -5.69 91.41
N THR A 27 -11.68 -5.04 90.67
CA THR A 27 -10.43 -4.49 91.23
C THR A 27 -10.51 -3.03 91.65
N ARG A 28 -11.50 -2.28 91.16
CA ARG A 28 -11.60 -0.81 91.26
C ARG A 28 -10.37 -0.06 90.71
N ASN A 29 -9.61 -0.70 89.81
CA ASN A 29 -8.45 -0.07 89.19
C ASN A 29 -8.86 0.82 88.00
N TYR A 30 -8.86 2.14 88.21
CA TYR A 30 -9.25 3.13 87.21
C TYR A 30 -8.35 3.14 85.95
N LEU A 31 -7.14 2.59 85.99
CA LEU A 31 -6.29 2.45 84.79
C LEU A 31 -6.93 1.53 83.73
N LEU A 32 -7.76 0.56 84.16
CA LEU A 32 -8.46 -0.34 83.24
C LEU A 32 -9.50 0.38 82.37
N LEU A 33 -10.04 1.52 82.84
CA LEU A 33 -10.93 2.35 82.01
C LEU A 33 -10.16 2.98 80.84
N ALA A 34 -8.89 3.35 81.02
CA ALA A 34 -8.05 3.86 79.93
C ALA A 34 -7.76 2.77 78.88
N SER A 35 -7.61 1.51 79.31
CA SER A 35 -7.38 0.36 78.44
C SER A 35 -8.57 -0.01 77.54
N LEU A 36 -9.76 0.57 77.75
CA LEU A 36 -10.92 0.37 76.86
C LEU A 36 -10.72 0.99 75.46
N ILE A 37 -9.74 1.90 75.30
CA ILE A 37 -9.46 2.54 74.02
C ILE A 37 -9.05 1.53 72.92
N GLY A 38 -8.33 0.46 73.29
CA GLY A 38 -7.96 -0.64 72.39
C GLY A 38 -9.18 -1.40 71.84
N PRO A 39 -10.01 -2.02 72.69
CA PRO A 39 -11.26 -2.68 72.29
C PRO A 39 -12.20 -1.80 71.47
N LEU A 40 -12.44 -0.56 71.90
CA LEU A 40 -13.34 0.36 71.20
C LEU A 40 -12.80 0.74 69.81
N SER A 41 -11.50 1.01 69.69
CA SER A 41 -10.89 1.27 68.38
C SER A 41 -10.89 0.04 67.48
N SER A 42 -10.85 -1.17 68.04
CA SER A 42 -10.85 -2.44 67.29
C SER A 42 -12.23 -2.80 66.76
N ILE A 43 -13.30 -2.44 67.49
CA ILE A 43 -14.68 -2.43 66.95
C ILE A 43 -14.74 -1.56 65.69
N LYS A 44 -14.10 -0.39 65.69
CA LYS A 44 -14.06 0.45 64.49
C LYS A 44 -13.33 -0.22 63.33
N THR A 45 -12.24 -0.93 63.61
CA THR A 45 -11.47 -1.70 62.61
C THR A 45 -12.28 -2.86 62.03
N SER A 46 -13.12 -3.53 62.81
CA SER A 46 -13.96 -4.63 62.29
C SER A 46 -14.95 -4.17 61.21
N TYR A 47 -15.29 -2.88 61.18
CA TYR A 47 -16.10 -2.28 60.12
C TYR A 47 -15.31 -1.73 58.95
N ASN A 48 -14.08 -1.26 59.18
CA ASN A 48 -13.23 -0.71 58.14
C ASN A 48 -11.75 -0.93 58.49
N ARG A 49 -11.05 -1.70 57.65
CA ARG A 49 -9.64 -2.09 57.85
C ARG A 49 -8.70 -0.88 57.96
N LYS A 50 -9.04 0.30 57.42
CA LYS A 50 -8.13 1.47 57.44
C LYS A 50 -7.68 1.89 58.84
N TYR A 51 -8.45 1.55 59.87
CA TYR A 51 -8.11 1.85 61.25
C TYR A 51 -7.21 0.80 61.91
N SER A 52 -6.94 -0.33 61.24
CA SER A 52 -6.24 -1.49 61.81
C SER A 52 -4.87 -1.17 62.40
N LEU A 53 -4.06 -0.33 61.74
CA LEU A 53 -2.74 0.06 62.26
C LEU A 53 -2.86 0.89 63.55
N TYR A 54 -3.80 1.83 63.58
CA TYR A 54 -4.08 2.65 64.75
C TYR A 54 -4.61 1.80 65.91
N SER A 55 -5.59 0.93 65.63
CA SER A 55 -6.16 0.03 66.64
C SER A 55 -5.14 -0.99 67.15
N MET A 56 -4.20 -1.44 66.31
CA MET A 56 -3.09 -2.29 66.73
C MET A 56 -2.21 -1.57 67.76
N ILE A 57 -1.79 -0.33 67.48
CA ILE A 57 -0.98 0.47 68.39
C ILE A 57 -1.74 0.75 69.69
N LEU A 58 -3.01 1.15 69.60
CA LEU A 58 -3.83 1.42 70.78
C LEU A 58 -4.06 0.18 71.64
N SER A 59 -4.30 -0.98 71.03
CA SER A 59 -4.45 -2.23 71.79
C SER A 59 -3.16 -2.64 72.47
N LEU A 60 -2.01 -2.39 71.83
CA LEU A 60 -0.69 -2.62 72.44
C LEU A 60 -0.46 -1.69 73.64
N LEU A 61 -0.75 -0.39 73.48
CA LEU A 61 -0.65 0.57 74.59
C LEU A 61 -1.65 0.23 75.70
N SER A 62 -2.86 -0.18 75.35
CA SER A 62 -3.88 -0.59 76.32
C SER A 62 -3.41 -1.78 77.15
N ALA A 63 -2.74 -2.75 76.53
CA ALA A 63 -2.15 -3.91 77.20
C ALA A 63 -1.00 -3.51 78.14
N ALA A 64 -0.13 -2.60 77.70
CA ALA A 64 0.96 -2.09 78.52
C ALA A 64 0.47 -1.24 79.71
N VAL A 65 -0.62 -0.49 79.54
CA VAL A 65 -1.26 0.29 80.60
C VAL A 65 -2.00 -0.60 81.59
N SER A 66 -2.66 -1.67 81.12
CA SER A 66 -3.35 -2.61 82.02
C SER A 66 -2.38 -3.44 82.85
N SER A 67 -1.20 -3.76 82.30
CA SER A 67 -0.14 -4.43 83.03
C SER A 67 1.26 -4.04 82.54
N PRO A 68 1.98 -3.16 83.26
CA PRO A 68 3.33 -2.73 82.90
C PRO A 68 4.44 -3.71 83.36
N THR A 69 4.08 -4.94 83.77
CA THR A 69 5.00 -5.90 84.40
C THR A 69 5.53 -6.94 83.39
N TYR A 70 6.34 -7.89 83.87
CA TYR A 70 6.89 -9.01 83.06
C TYR A 70 5.82 -9.98 82.53
N SER A 71 4.55 -9.80 82.91
CA SER A 71 3.40 -10.55 82.41
C SER A 71 3.06 -10.24 80.95
N LEU A 72 3.40 -9.04 80.45
CA LEU A 72 3.04 -8.60 79.10
C LEU A 72 3.68 -9.47 78.00
N PRO A 73 4.99 -9.79 78.02
CA PRO A 73 5.59 -10.77 77.11
C PRO A 73 4.91 -12.14 77.15
N LEU A 74 4.50 -12.60 78.34
CA LEU A 74 3.80 -13.87 78.52
C LEU A 74 2.40 -13.83 77.89
N SER A 75 1.65 -12.74 78.07
CA SER A 75 0.37 -12.50 77.40
C SER A 75 0.51 -12.50 75.88
N PHE A 76 1.57 -11.91 75.32
CA PHE A 76 1.85 -11.98 73.89
C PHE A 76 2.19 -13.40 73.43
N LEU A 77 3.00 -14.15 74.18
CA LEU A 77 3.35 -15.54 73.87
C LEU A 77 2.10 -16.43 73.80
N ILE A 78 1.21 -16.31 74.80
CA ILE A 78 -0.08 -17.00 74.85
C ILE A 78 -0.94 -16.63 73.61
N SER A 79 -0.83 -15.38 73.16
CA SER A 79 -1.61 -14.86 72.03
C SER A 79 -1.09 -15.26 70.64
N VAL A 80 0.15 -15.79 70.52
CA VAL A 80 0.79 -16.12 69.23
C VAL A 80 -0.02 -17.14 68.43
N TYR A 81 -0.72 -18.08 69.07
CA TYR A 81 -1.52 -19.10 68.37
C TYR A 81 -2.58 -18.50 67.44
N LEU A 82 -3.16 -17.35 67.81
CA LEU A 82 -4.14 -16.65 67.01
C LEU A 82 -3.56 -16.04 65.72
N TYR A 83 -2.24 -15.84 65.66
CA TYR A 83 -1.56 -15.47 64.42
C TYR A 83 -1.59 -16.58 63.36
N PHE A 84 -1.60 -17.84 63.79
CA PHE A 84 -1.63 -19.01 62.90
C PHE A 84 -3.06 -19.40 62.55
N ASP A 85 -3.88 -19.76 63.54
CA ASP A 85 -5.29 -20.14 63.35
C ASP A 85 -6.21 -19.35 64.28
N PHE A 86 -7.14 -18.61 63.69
CA PHE A 86 -8.05 -17.76 64.46
C PHE A 86 -9.02 -18.59 65.31
N TYR A 87 -9.57 -19.69 64.78
CA TYR A 87 -10.59 -20.46 65.47
C TYR A 87 -9.97 -21.27 66.62
N ILE A 88 -8.89 -21.98 66.35
CA ILE A 88 -8.19 -22.76 67.38
C ILE A 88 -7.65 -21.81 68.45
N GLY A 89 -6.99 -20.71 68.05
CA GLY A 89 -6.47 -19.75 69.00
C GLY A 89 -7.56 -19.06 69.83
N LEU A 90 -8.75 -18.77 69.28
CA LEU A 90 -9.85 -18.19 70.05
C LEU A 90 -10.42 -19.18 71.08
N ILE A 91 -10.50 -20.47 70.75
CA ILE A 91 -10.96 -21.51 71.70
C ILE A 91 -9.99 -21.62 72.89
N PHE A 92 -8.68 -21.69 72.61
CA PHE A 92 -7.66 -21.71 73.66
C PHE A 92 -7.70 -20.45 74.52
N PHE A 93 -7.87 -19.29 73.89
CA PHE A 93 -8.03 -18.03 74.62
C PHE A 93 -9.25 -18.04 75.54
N LEU A 94 -10.45 -18.37 75.03
CA LEU A 94 -11.67 -18.39 75.83
C LEU A 94 -11.56 -19.36 77.01
N LEU A 95 -10.89 -20.50 76.82
CA LEU A 95 -10.61 -21.46 77.89
C LEU A 95 -9.68 -20.88 78.96
N ILE A 96 -8.55 -20.28 78.53
CA ILE A 96 -7.58 -19.67 79.45
C ILE A 96 -8.24 -18.52 80.21
N GLU A 97 -8.95 -17.62 79.53
CA GLU A 97 -9.67 -16.51 80.16
C GLU A 97 -10.74 -16.99 81.15
N ALA A 98 -11.51 -18.03 80.81
CA ALA A 98 -12.51 -18.58 81.72
C ALA A 98 -11.85 -19.17 82.98
N ILE A 99 -10.74 -19.90 82.83
CA ILE A 99 -9.97 -20.45 83.96
C ILE A 99 -9.42 -19.31 84.82
N MET A 100 -8.77 -18.32 84.20
CA MET A 100 -8.20 -17.17 84.90
C MET A 100 -9.27 -16.36 85.63
N PHE A 101 -10.44 -16.17 85.01
CA PHE A 101 -11.57 -15.50 85.61
C PHE A 101 -12.12 -16.27 86.82
N VAL A 102 -12.34 -17.58 86.71
CA VAL A 102 -12.84 -18.42 87.81
C VAL A 102 -11.86 -18.42 88.98
N ILE A 103 -10.55 -18.56 88.71
CA ILE A 103 -9.52 -18.50 89.75
C ILE A 103 -9.54 -17.12 90.43
N THR A 104 -9.59 -16.04 89.65
CA THR A 104 -9.63 -14.67 90.19
C THR A 104 -10.89 -14.41 91.02
N LEU A 105 -12.05 -14.91 90.59
CA LEU A 105 -13.31 -14.82 91.31
C LEU A 105 -13.25 -15.61 92.62
N PHE A 106 -12.70 -16.82 92.61
CA PHE A 106 -12.53 -17.64 93.81
C PHE A 106 -11.70 -16.92 94.88
N TYR A 107 -10.60 -16.26 94.48
CA TYR A 107 -9.81 -15.42 95.38
C TYR A 107 -10.58 -14.20 95.91
N SER A 108 -11.53 -13.65 95.15
CA SER A 108 -12.30 -12.48 95.61
C SER A 108 -13.36 -12.79 96.68
N VAL A 109 -13.71 -14.06 96.89
CA VAL A 109 -14.79 -14.49 97.79
C VAL A 109 -14.27 -15.18 99.07
N ILE A 110 -12.96 -15.47 99.17
CA ILE A 110 -12.37 -16.18 100.32
C ILE A 110 -11.35 -15.30 101.06
N PRO A 111 -11.76 -14.59 102.13
CA PRO A 111 -10.82 -13.91 103.03
C PRO A 111 -9.89 -14.92 103.73
N PRO A 112 -8.61 -14.60 104.02
CA PRO A 112 -7.91 -13.34 103.76
C PRO A 112 -7.11 -13.32 102.44
N TYR A 113 -7.38 -14.26 101.52
CA TYR A 113 -6.54 -14.45 100.34
C TYR A 113 -6.85 -13.40 99.26
N SER A 114 -5.81 -12.82 98.66
CA SER A 114 -5.92 -12.03 97.44
C SER A 114 -5.28 -12.81 96.28
N ALA A 115 -5.82 -12.65 95.08
CA ALA A 115 -5.23 -13.32 93.91
C ALA A 115 -3.82 -12.76 93.66
N PRO A 116 -2.85 -13.59 93.24
CA PRO A 116 -1.52 -13.11 92.89
C PRO A 116 -1.60 -11.99 91.85
N PRO A 117 -0.79 -10.91 91.94
CA PRO A 117 -0.81 -9.80 90.98
C PRO A 117 -0.68 -10.26 89.52
N VAL A 118 0.12 -11.29 89.28
CA VAL A 118 0.31 -11.91 87.96
C VAL A 118 -1.00 -12.44 87.37
N LEU A 119 -1.93 -12.91 88.19
CA LEU A 119 -3.22 -13.44 87.74
C LEU A 119 -4.12 -12.32 87.20
N TYR A 120 -4.17 -11.19 87.91
CA TYR A 120 -4.90 -9.99 87.46
C TYR A 120 -4.24 -9.34 86.23
N ASP A 121 -2.92 -9.31 86.21
CA ASP A 121 -2.13 -8.84 85.08
C ASP A 121 -2.43 -9.65 83.82
N LEU A 122 -2.42 -10.98 83.90
CA LEU A 122 -2.73 -11.86 82.79
C LEU A 122 -4.21 -11.76 82.36
N LEU A 123 -5.16 -11.66 83.30
CA LEU A 123 -6.59 -11.51 83.01
C LEU A 123 -6.91 -10.23 82.21
N THR A 124 -6.11 -9.18 82.39
CA THR A 124 -6.36 -7.88 81.74
C THR A 124 -5.47 -7.64 80.53
N ALA A 125 -4.20 -8.06 80.56
CA ALA A 125 -3.27 -7.87 79.46
C ALA A 125 -3.46 -8.89 78.32
N THR A 126 -3.91 -10.12 78.61
CA THR A 126 -4.06 -11.18 77.58
C THR A 126 -5.14 -10.85 76.54
N PRO A 127 -6.36 -10.38 76.90
CA PRO A 127 -7.36 -9.96 75.91
C PRO A 127 -6.86 -8.83 75.00
N LEU A 128 -6.05 -7.91 75.55
CA LEU A 128 -5.53 -6.74 74.82
C LEU A 128 -4.33 -7.09 73.94
N ALA A 129 -3.44 -7.97 74.39
CA ALA A 129 -2.38 -8.55 73.58
C ALA A 129 -2.96 -9.35 72.40
N LEU A 130 -4.03 -10.11 72.66
CA LEU A 130 -4.75 -10.85 71.64
C LEU A 130 -5.36 -9.93 70.58
N LEU A 131 -6.00 -8.85 71.04
CA LEU A 131 -6.59 -7.86 70.18
C LEU A 131 -5.55 -7.13 69.33
N THR A 132 -4.34 -6.93 69.87
CA THR A 132 -3.19 -6.41 69.12
C THR A 132 -2.82 -7.32 67.95
N ILE A 133 -2.73 -8.64 68.19
CA ILE A 133 -2.44 -9.63 67.14
C ILE A 133 -3.60 -9.73 66.13
N ALA A 134 -4.85 -9.68 66.60
CA ALA A 134 -6.02 -9.68 65.73
C ALA A 134 -6.08 -8.43 64.83
N ASN A 135 -5.73 -7.25 65.35
CA ASN A 135 -5.59 -6.03 64.55
C ASN A 135 -4.43 -6.10 63.56
N TYR A 136 -3.32 -6.77 63.91
CA TYR A 136 -2.24 -7.01 62.96
C TYR A 136 -2.67 -7.94 61.82
N ARG A 137 -3.43 -9.01 62.12
CA ARG A 137 -4.06 -9.86 61.10
C ARG A 137 -5.01 -9.09 60.20
N ALA A 138 -5.85 -8.24 60.80
CA ALA A 138 -6.73 -7.33 60.08
C ALA A 138 -5.94 -6.37 59.18
N TYR A 139 -4.83 -5.82 59.67
CA TYR A 139 -3.90 -5.04 58.88
C TYR A 139 -3.28 -5.84 57.73
N LYS A 140 -3.11 -7.16 57.83
CA LYS A 140 -2.72 -7.98 56.68
C LYS A 140 -3.89 -8.33 55.73
N GLY A 141 -5.11 -7.88 56.03
CA GLY A 141 -6.33 -8.22 55.27
C GLY A 141 -6.84 -9.63 55.55
N LYS A 142 -6.31 -10.31 56.57
CA LYS A 142 -6.82 -11.63 56.98
C LYS A 142 -8.19 -11.46 57.64
N ASP A 143 -9.03 -12.48 57.48
CA ASP A 143 -10.38 -12.55 58.04
C ASP A 143 -11.38 -11.50 57.47
N TYR A 144 -10.97 -10.77 56.42
CA TYR A 144 -11.86 -10.08 55.49
C TYR A 144 -12.02 -10.90 54.20
N ASN A 145 -13.11 -10.66 53.47
CA ASN A 145 -13.37 -11.30 52.18
C ASN A 145 -13.86 -10.34 51.09
N VAL A 146 -14.00 -9.04 51.38
CA VAL A 146 -14.53 -8.04 50.45
C VAL A 146 -13.57 -6.87 50.31
N VAL A 147 -13.33 -6.43 49.09
CA VAL A 147 -12.73 -5.13 48.77
C VAL A 147 -13.85 -4.21 48.29
N THR A 148 -13.91 -3.00 48.82
CA THR A 148 -14.90 -1.99 48.43
C THR A 148 -14.22 -0.91 47.59
N PHE A 149 -14.72 -0.69 46.38
CA PHE A 149 -14.36 0.45 45.54
C PHE A 149 -15.49 1.46 45.55
N LYS A 150 -15.17 2.74 45.60
CA LYS A 150 -16.13 3.84 45.56
C LYS A 150 -15.70 4.85 44.52
N THR A 151 -16.65 5.42 43.79
CA THR A 151 -16.39 6.49 42.84
C THR A 151 -16.93 7.80 43.35
N VAL A 152 -16.22 8.88 43.05
CA VAL A 152 -16.64 10.26 43.35
C VAL A 152 -16.31 11.12 42.14
N GLY A 153 -17.25 11.96 41.71
CA GLY A 153 -17.02 12.93 40.63
C GLY A 153 -17.50 12.52 39.25
N ILE A 154 -18.04 11.30 39.08
CA ILE A 154 -18.81 10.91 37.88
C ILE A 154 -20.32 11.11 38.10
N PRO A 155 -21.12 11.38 37.05
CA PRO A 155 -22.58 11.46 37.18
C PRO A 155 -23.19 10.14 37.69
N ARG A 156 -24.22 10.21 38.55
CA ARG A 156 -24.88 9.01 39.10
C ARG A 156 -25.46 8.13 38.00
N GLY A 157 -25.33 6.81 38.17
CA GLY A 157 -25.78 5.82 37.20
C GLY A 157 -24.86 5.66 35.98
N THR A 158 -23.72 6.36 35.95
CA THR A 158 -22.73 6.19 34.89
C THR A 158 -22.04 4.83 35.03
N PRO A 159 -22.02 3.99 33.99
CA PRO A 159 -21.26 2.74 34.02
C PRO A 159 -19.76 2.98 34.20
N TRP A 160 -19.14 2.24 35.11
CA TRP A 160 -17.71 2.19 35.33
C TRP A 160 -17.29 0.75 35.65
N PHE A 161 -16.00 0.47 35.71
CA PHE A 161 -15.50 -0.86 36.01
C PHE A 161 -14.24 -0.82 36.86
N ILE A 162 -13.96 -1.94 37.51
CA ILE A 162 -12.66 -2.26 38.08
C ILE A 162 -12.17 -3.56 37.47
N GLU A 163 -10.96 -3.55 36.95
CA GLU A 163 -10.21 -4.76 36.65
C GLU A 163 -9.39 -5.13 37.87
N LEU A 164 -9.71 -6.24 38.53
CA LEU A 164 -9.00 -6.76 39.70
C LEU A 164 -8.37 -8.11 39.35
N ASP A 165 -7.04 -8.17 39.33
CA ASP A 165 -6.25 -9.34 38.90
C ASP A 165 -6.78 -9.96 37.58
N ASN A 166 -6.88 -9.12 36.54
CA ASN A 166 -7.38 -9.44 35.20
C ASN A 166 -8.88 -9.82 35.11
N ASN A 167 -9.64 -9.70 36.20
CA ASN A 167 -11.08 -9.90 36.18
C ASN A 167 -11.80 -8.55 36.16
N VAL A 168 -12.57 -8.30 35.10
CA VAL A 168 -13.30 -7.04 34.95
C VAL A 168 -14.69 -7.13 35.57
N ILE A 169 -14.98 -6.18 36.44
CA ILE A 169 -16.21 -6.12 37.22
C ILE A 169 -16.84 -4.75 36.96
N ASN A 170 -18.01 -4.76 36.32
CA ASN A 170 -18.75 -3.54 35.98
C ASN A 170 -19.69 -3.14 37.12
N SER A 171 -19.91 -1.83 37.27
CA SER A 171 -20.89 -1.26 38.20
C SER A 171 -21.53 -0.01 37.58
N VAL A 172 -22.75 0.29 38.00
CA VAL A 172 -23.42 1.58 37.77
C VAL A 172 -23.64 2.36 39.07
N ASP A 173 -23.42 1.69 40.20
CA ASP A 173 -23.54 2.27 41.54
C ASP A 173 -22.22 2.96 41.96
N ASP A 174 -22.33 3.98 42.80
CA ASP A 174 -21.17 4.71 43.36
C ASP A 174 -20.30 3.83 44.29
N GLU A 175 -20.78 2.65 44.70
CA GLU A 175 -20.06 1.68 45.53
C GLU A 175 -20.10 0.28 44.89
N LEU A 176 -18.94 -0.33 44.70
CA LEU A 176 -18.77 -1.70 44.21
C LEU A 176 -18.08 -2.55 45.28
N ARG A 177 -18.73 -3.64 45.70
CA ARG A 177 -18.21 -4.59 46.69
C ARG A 177 -17.81 -5.89 46.02
N VAL A 178 -16.51 -6.18 45.98
CA VAL A 178 -15.94 -7.35 45.31
C VAL A 178 -15.48 -8.37 46.33
N VAL A 179 -15.96 -9.61 46.23
CA VAL A 179 -15.46 -10.72 47.05
C VAL A 179 -14.07 -11.11 46.55
N SER A 180 -13.01 -10.68 47.23
CA SER A 180 -11.63 -10.93 46.84
C SER A 180 -10.66 -10.85 48.04
N LYS A 181 -9.53 -11.54 47.92
CA LYS A 181 -8.40 -11.45 48.87
C LYS A 181 -7.56 -10.18 48.67
N GLY A 182 -7.80 -9.43 47.60
CA GLY A 182 -6.96 -8.32 47.17
C GLY A 182 -6.20 -8.67 45.90
N GLY A 183 -5.47 -7.70 45.36
CA GLY A 183 -4.82 -7.83 44.07
C GLY A 183 -4.39 -6.48 43.49
N THR A 184 -3.91 -6.51 42.26
CA THR A 184 -3.70 -5.31 41.46
C THR A 184 -5.02 -4.88 40.84
N TRP A 185 -5.34 -3.60 40.92
CA TRP A 185 -6.56 -3.05 40.34
C TRP A 185 -6.25 -1.94 39.34
N ILE A 186 -7.07 -1.87 38.29
CA ILE A 186 -7.05 -0.82 37.26
C ILE A 186 -8.48 -0.34 36.99
N THR A 187 -8.64 0.95 36.72
CA THR A 187 -9.85 1.58 36.15
C THR A 187 -9.41 2.51 35.02
N CYS A 188 -10.28 2.77 34.07
CA CYS A 188 -10.03 3.74 32.99
C CYS A 188 -10.86 5.02 33.18
N PRO A 189 -10.54 6.08 32.40
CA PRO A 189 -11.46 7.20 32.19
C PRO A 189 -12.89 6.75 31.88
N VAL A 190 -13.87 7.62 32.05
CA VAL A 190 -15.26 7.32 31.67
C VAL A 190 -15.76 8.44 30.78
N LYS A 191 -16.49 8.09 29.72
CA LYS A 191 -17.09 9.08 28.80
C LYS A 191 -18.60 9.16 29.06
N VAL A 192 -19.09 10.38 29.27
CA VAL A 192 -20.53 10.65 29.45
C VAL A 192 -20.94 11.76 28.49
N GLY A 193 -21.71 11.41 27.46
CA GLY A 193 -22.00 12.33 26.35
C GLY A 193 -20.70 12.77 25.66
N ASN A 194 -20.41 14.07 25.71
CA ASN A 194 -19.19 14.67 25.14
C ASN A 194 -18.10 14.97 26.18
N GLU A 195 -18.33 14.68 27.45
CA GLU A 195 -17.37 14.93 28.54
C GLU A 195 -16.58 13.66 28.91
N TYR A 196 -15.29 13.82 29.21
CA TYR A 196 -14.47 12.77 29.81
C TYR A 196 -14.27 13.04 31.30
N TYR A 197 -14.35 11.96 32.08
CA TYR A 197 -14.09 11.93 33.51
C TYR A 197 -12.84 11.08 33.74
N LEU A 198 -11.77 11.70 34.22
CA LEU A 198 -10.44 11.11 34.36
C LEU A 198 -10.18 10.75 35.83
N PRO A 199 -9.79 9.50 36.15
CA PRO A 199 -9.45 9.12 37.51
C PRO A 199 -8.11 9.73 37.92
N LYS A 200 -8.04 10.32 39.12
CA LYS A 200 -6.76 10.77 39.72
C LYS A 200 -5.76 9.63 39.92
N HIS A 201 -6.29 8.46 40.26
CA HIS A 201 -5.54 7.23 40.40
C HIS A 201 -6.27 6.14 39.63
N ASN A 202 -5.65 5.68 38.55
CA ASN A 202 -6.23 4.69 37.64
C ASN A 202 -5.79 3.27 37.97
N LYS A 203 -4.80 3.08 38.85
CA LYS A 203 -4.28 1.77 39.23
C LYS A 203 -3.73 1.74 40.65
N GLY A 204 -3.67 0.55 41.24
CA GLY A 204 -3.06 0.36 42.55
C GLY A 204 -3.07 -1.10 43.00
N VAL A 205 -2.78 -1.31 44.29
CA VAL A 205 -2.85 -2.61 44.95
C VAL A 205 -3.83 -2.52 46.11
N CYS A 206 -4.68 -3.53 46.28
CA CYS A 206 -5.64 -3.62 47.37
C CYS A 206 -5.50 -4.94 48.13
N ARG A 207 -6.01 -4.97 49.36
CA ARG A 207 -6.16 -6.14 50.21
C ARG A 207 -7.61 -6.29 50.62
N SER A 208 -8.01 -7.50 50.97
CA SER A 208 -9.33 -7.73 51.55
C SER A 208 -9.57 -6.83 52.76
N GLY A 209 -10.75 -6.21 52.82
CA GLY A 209 -11.14 -5.21 53.81
C GLY A 209 -10.82 -3.76 53.44
N ASP A 210 -10.13 -3.52 52.32
CA ASP A 210 -9.85 -2.17 51.84
C ASP A 210 -11.09 -1.48 51.31
N GLU A 211 -11.17 -0.18 51.58
CA GLU A 211 -12.14 0.74 50.99
C GLU A 211 -11.37 1.80 50.20
N ILE A 212 -11.47 1.73 48.87
CA ILE A 212 -10.72 2.57 47.93
C ILE A 212 -11.67 3.56 47.29
N THR A 213 -11.39 4.85 47.42
CA THR A 213 -12.16 5.91 46.75
C THR A 213 -11.39 6.43 45.55
N ILE A 214 -12.00 6.31 44.38
CA ILE A 214 -11.48 6.78 43.11
C ILE A 214 -12.17 8.10 42.78
N PHE A 215 -11.38 9.17 42.83
CA PHE A 215 -11.84 10.50 42.46
C PHE A 215 -11.66 10.70 40.95
N PHE A 216 -12.75 11.06 40.29
CA PHE A 216 -12.79 11.45 38.89
C PHE A 216 -12.92 12.96 38.78
N GLU A 217 -12.21 13.54 37.81
CA GLU A 217 -12.31 14.95 37.46
C GLU A 217 -12.61 15.10 35.97
N ARG A 218 -13.26 16.21 35.60
CA ARG A 218 -13.48 16.51 34.18
C ARG A 218 -12.15 16.74 33.47
N GLY A 219 -12.02 16.21 32.26
CA GLY A 219 -10.84 16.39 31.43
C GLY A 219 -11.13 16.29 29.93
N ASP A 220 -10.08 16.48 29.14
CA ASP A 220 -10.15 16.53 27.67
C ASP A 220 -9.70 15.21 27.04
N GLU A 221 -10.11 14.94 25.78
CA GLU A 221 -9.69 13.75 25.02
C GLU A 221 -8.17 13.62 24.89
N LYS A 222 -7.44 14.75 24.82
CA LYS A 222 -5.97 14.79 24.74
C LYS A 222 -5.28 14.18 25.96
N ASP A 223 -5.92 14.22 27.13
CA ASP A 223 -5.36 13.74 28.40
C ASP A 223 -5.49 12.22 28.55
N LEU A 224 -6.27 11.56 27.70
CA LEU A 224 -6.41 10.10 27.69
C LEU A 224 -5.08 9.38 27.46
N ASN A 225 -4.14 10.03 26.77
CA ASN A 225 -2.81 9.48 26.50
C ASN A 225 -1.98 9.21 27.77
N LYS A 226 -2.37 9.78 28.92
CA LYS A 226 -1.71 9.53 30.22
C LYS A 226 -2.03 8.15 30.80
N PHE A 227 -3.07 7.48 30.30
CA PHE A 227 -3.57 6.21 30.80
C PHE A 227 -3.20 5.08 29.82
N GLU A 228 -1.93 4.70 29.77
CA GLU A 228 -1.42 3.75 28.76
C GLU A 228 -2.12 2.38 28.81
N GLU A 229 -2.54 1.93 30.00
CA GLU A 229 -3.29 0.68 30.19
C GLU A 229 -4.70 0.73 29.55
N CYS A 230 -5.18 1.94 29.25
CA CYS A 230 -6.48 2.23 28.67
C CYS A 230 -6.40 2.58 27.17
N LEU A 231 -5.23 2.37 26.55
CA LEU A 231 -5.02 2.60 25.12
C LEU A 231 -4.77 1.28 24.40
N VAL A 232 -5.10 1.25 23.11
CA VAL A 232 -4.52 0.30 22.17
C VAL A 232 -3.52 1.05 21.29
N THR A 233 -2.35 0.46 21.09
CA THR A 233 -1.31 1.05 20.26
C THR A 233 -1.16 0.25 18.98
N PHE A 234 -1.41 0.87 17.83
CA PHE A 234 -1.15 0.30 16.52
C PHE A 234 0.22 0.80 16.04
N VAL A 235 1.07 -0.12 15.59
CA VAL A 235 2.42 0.18 15.10
C VAL A 235 2.52 -0.29 13.66
N ALA A 236 2.85 0.62 12.74
CA ALA A 236 3.05 0.30 11.33
C ALA A 236 4.51 -0.02 11.05
N THR A 237 4.77 -1.14 10.37
CA THR A 237 6.07 -1.51 9.83
C THR A 237 5.99 -1.71 8.32
N GLY A 238 7.11 -1.54 7.60
CA GLY A 238 7.15 -1.70 6.14
C GLY A 238 6.71 -0.47 5.33
N LEU A 239 6.30 0.62 5.99
CA LEU A 239 6.06 1.92 5.36
C LEU A 239 7.32 2.80 5.37
N PRO A 240 7.51 3.70 4.38
CA PRO A 240 8.55 4.72 4.42
C PRO A 240 8.37 5.66 5.63
N LYS A 241 9.49 6.17 6.19
CA LYS A 241 9.45 7.08 7.35
C LYS A 241 8.62 8.32 7.07
N GLY A 242 7.80 8.72 8.04
CA GLY A 242 6.97 9.92 7.97
C GLY A 242 5.67 9.79 7.16
N VAL A 243 5.41 8.63 6.54
CA VAL A 243 4.15 8.34 5.84
C VAL A 243 3.02 8.10 6.85
N THR A 244 1.86 8.71 6.59
CA THR A 244 0.67 8.55 7.42
C THR A 244 -0.07 7.27 7.02
N PHE A 245 -0.49 6.48 8.01
CA PHE A 245 -1.41 5.36 7.83
C PHE A 245 -2.69 5.58 8.64
N SER A 246 -3.71 4.78 8.34
CA SER A 246 -5.01 4.87 9.02
C SER A 246 -5.44 3.52 9.58
N VAL A 247 -6.05 3.55 10.75
CA VAL A 247 -6.80 2.43 11.32
C VAL A 247 -8.20 2.90 11.70
N GLU A 248 -9.20 2.12 11.37
CA GLU A 248 -10.55 2.26 11.89
C GLU A 248 -10.71 1.35 13.09
N VAL A 249 -11.25 1.91 14.17
CA VAL A 249 -11.50 1.19 15.42
C VAL A 249 -12.93 1.47 15.84
N ASN A 250 -13.74 0.42 15.97
CA ASN A 250 -15.17 0.51 16.29
C ASN A 250 -15.93 1.56 15.44
N GLY A 251 -15.60 1.66 14.15
CA GLY A 251 -16.22 2.60 13.19
C GLY A 251 -15.67 4.03 13.20
N LYS A 252 -14.73 4.39 14.10
CA LYS A 252 -14.04 5.69 14.09
C LYS A 252 -12.65 5.55 13.48
N LYS A 253 -12.32 6.41 12.51
CA LYS A 253 -11.02 6.40 11.82
C LYS A 253 -9.99 7.26 12.57
N TYR A 254 -8.80 6.69 12.74
CA TYR A 254 -7.64 7.31 13.35
C TYR A 254 -6.48 7.33 12.36
N ASN A 255 -5.69 8.41 12.37
CA ASN A 255 -4.55 8.60 11.48
C ASN A 255 -3.31 8.91 12.30
N GLY A 256 -2.16 8.44 11.85
CA GLY A 256 -0.88 8.70 12.51
C GLY A 256 0.30 8.25 11.66
N LYS A 257 1.50 8.55 12.16
CA LYS A 257 2.77 8.19 11.52
C LYS A 257 3.47 7.22 12.44
N GLU A 258 3.83 6.04 11.91
CA GLU A 258 4.47 4.92 12.63
C GLU A 258 3.63 4.32 13.78
N ILE A 259 2.98 5.15 14.60
CA ILE A 259 2.20 4.77 15.77
C ILE A 259 0.85 5.51 15.76
N ILE A 260 -0.22 4.79 16.07
CA ILE A 260 -1.55 5.34 16.38
C ILE A 260 -1.97 4.81 17.76
N LYS A 261 -2.25 5.72 18.70
CA LYS A 261 -2.81 5.40 20.02
C LYS A 261 -4.30 5.68 20.01
N VAL A 262 -5.11 4.68 20.35
CA VAL A 262 -6.57 4.77 20.36
C VAL A 262 -7.09 4.53 21.77
N PRO A 263 -7.92 5.43 22.33
CA PRO A 263 -8.58 5.20 23.60
C PRO A 263 -9.51 3.98 23.56
N ALA A 264 -9.29 3.07 24.50
CA ALA A 264 -10.01 1.81 24.68
C ALA A 264 -10.66 1.81 26.06
N ILE A 265 -11.66 2.68 26.20
CA ILE A 265 -12.23 3.06 27.49
C ILE A 265 -13.26 2.02 27.99
N ASP A 266 -13.93 1.35 27.07
CA ASP A 266 -14.85 0.25 27.36
C ASP A 266 -14.10 -1.10 27.38
N ASN A 267 -14.65 -2.06 28.13
CA ASN A 267 -14.08 -3.42 28.23
C ASN A 267 -14.52 -4.34 27.07
N SER A 268 -14.84 -3.76 25.92
CA SER A 268 -15.30 -4.49 24.75
C SER A 268 -14.11 -5.01 23.94
N PHE A 269 -14.33 -6.10 23.18
CA PHE A 269 -13.38 -6.47 22.14
C PHE A 269 -13.33 -5.36 21.10
N ILE A 270 -12.11 -4.92 20.81
CA ILE A 270 -11.87 -3.81 19.89
C ILE A 270 -11.69 -4.40 18.51
N ILE A 271 -12.64 -4.10 17.62
CA ILE A 271 -12.55 -4.49 16.22
C ILE A 271 -11.81 -3.38 15.49
N TRP A 272 -10.74 -3.76 14.80
CA TRP A 272 -9.92 -2.82 14.06
C TRP A 272 -9.76 -3.23 12.61
N ARG A 273 -9.57 -2.24 11.75
CA ARG A 273 -9.30 -2.40 10.33
C ARG A 273 -8.21 -1.42 9.88
N ALA A 274 -7.15 -1.93 9.25
CA ALA A 274 -6.11 -1.13 8.61
C ALA A 274 -6.44 -0.95 7.12
N PHE A 275 -6.02 0.19 6.56
CA PHE A 275 -6.25 0.53 5.16
C PHE A 275 -4.94 0.53 4.37
N ASP A 276 -5.05 0.24 3.07
CA ASP A 276 -3.97 0.40 2.11
C ASP A 276 -3.42 1.83 2.12
N VAL A 277 -2.10 1.96 1.97
CA VAL A 277 -1.39 3.24 1.96
C VAL A 277 -0.76 3.43 0.58
N LYS A 278 -1.14 4.49 -0.13
CA LYS A 278 -0.57 4.81 -1.45
C LYS A 278 0.54 5.87 -1.31
N VAL A 279 1.73 5.55 -1.80
CA VAL A 279 2.86 6.48 -1.91
C VAL A 279 3.36 6.45 -3.34
N SER A 280 3.14 7.52 -4.10
CA SER A 280 3.43 7.59 -5.53
C SER A 280 2.77 6.43 -6.32
N ASP A 281 3.57 5.57 -6.96
CA ASP A 281 3.13 4.42 -7.77
C ASP A 281 3.12 3.09 -6.98
N ILE A 282 3.39 3.13 -5.67
CA ILE A 282 3.42 1.95 -4.80
C ILE A 282 2.22 1.99 -3.85
N VAL A 283 1.46 0.90 -3.81
CA VAL A 283 0.44 0.66 -2.78
C VAL A 283 1.00 -0.33 -1.77
N PHE A 284 1.11 0.14 -0.54
CA PHE A 284 1.49 -0.65 0.61
C PHE A 284 0.22 -1.28 1.20
N GLN A 285 0.10 -2.60 1.11
CA GLN A 285 -1.05 -3.34 1.64
C GLN A 285 -0.72 -3.97 2.99
N PRO A 286 -1.59 -3.87 4.00
CA PRO A 286 -1.36 -4.55 5.27
C PRO A 286 -1.51 -6.07 5.08
N LYS A 287 -0.55 -6.86 5.58
CA LYS A 287 -0.62 -8.33 5.57
C LYS A 287 -1.88 -8.83 6.28
N VAL A 288 -2.24 -8.16 7.37
CA VAL A 288 -3.48 -8.38 8.13
C VAL A 288 -4.25 -7.07 8.17
N SER A 289 -5.35 -7.00 7.41
CA SER A 289 -6.14 -5.78 7.24
C SER A 289 -7.21 -5.58 8.31
N MET A 290 -7.52 -6.61 9.11
CA MET A 290 -8.49 -6.50 10.20
C MET A 290 -8.23 -7.54 11.29
N GLY A 291 -8.71 -7.25 12.50
CA GLY A 291 -8.64 -8.19 13.62
C GLY A 291 -9.38 -7.69 14.85
N THR A 292 -9.20 -8.42 15.94
CA THR A 292 -9.69 -8.04 17.27
C THR A 292 -8.53 -7.88 18.23
N THR A 293 -8.68 -6.98 19.21
CA THR A 293 -7.70 -6.78 20.28
C THR A 293 -8.41 -6.31 21.55
N ILE A 294 -7.65 -6.15 22.63
CA ILE A 294 -8.11 -5.62 23.91
C ILE A 294 -7.21 -4.46 24.34
N ARG A 295 -7.67 -3.65 25.30
CA ARG A 295 -6.89 -2.54 25.87
C ARG A 295 -5.51 -2.97 26.39
N GLY A 296 -4.56 -2.04 26.38
CA GLY A 296 -3.18 -2.25 26.84
C GLY A 296 -2.30 -3.06 25.88
N LYS A 297 -2.84 -3.53 24.74
CA LYS A 297 -2.08 -4.30 23.74
C LYS A 297 -1.48 -3.40 22.65
N VAL A 298 -0.38 -3.91 22.09
CA VAL A 298 0.27 -3.37 20.90
C VAL A 298 -0.05 -4.27 19.71
N VAL A 299 -0.59 -3.69 18.65
CA VAL A 299 -0.93 -4.37 17.39
C VAL A 299 0.07 -3.93 16.33
N GLY A 300 0.91 -4.86 15.86
CA GLY A 300 1.80 -4.63 14.73
C GLY A 300 1.06 -4.83 13.41
N ILE A 301 1.11 -3.83 12.52
CA ILE A 301 0.56 -3.88 11.17
C ILE A 301 1.74 -3.80 10.21
N GLU A 302 2.09 -4.95 9.63
CA GLU A 302 3.13 -5.02 8.61
C GLU A 302 2.55 -4.74 7.23
N PHE A 303 3.12 -3.78 6.52
CA PHE A 303 2.75 -3.40 5.17
C PHE A 303 3.73 -3.97 4.15
N GLU A 304 3.20 -4.56 3.08
CA GLU A 304 3.99 -5.02 1.94
C GLU A 304 3.82 -4.07 0.75
N PRO A 305 4.91 -3.64 0.10
CA PRO A 305 4.82 -2.84 -1.11
C PRO A 305 4.33 -3.69 -2.28
N LYS A 306 3.25 -3.25 -2.93
CA LYS A 306 2.82 -3.71 -4.24
C LYS A 306 2.92 -2.56 -5.22
N ILE A 307 3.69 -2.75 -6.27
CA ILE A 307 3.73 -1.80 -7.39
C ILE A 307 2.34 -1.81 -8.00
N ILE A 308 1.69 -0.64 -8.08
CA ILE A 308 0.54 -0.51 -8.97
C ILE A 308 1.13 -0.57 -10.37
N VAL A 309 1.21 -1.78 -10.93
CA VAL A 309 1.28 -1.90 -12.39
C VAL A 309 -0.06 -1.34 -12.85
N LYS A 310 -0.06 -0.10 -13.37
CA LYS A 310 -1.15 0.37 -14.25
C LYS A 310 -1.46 -0.83 -15.12
N GLN A 311 -2.70 -1.33 -15.10
CA GLN A 311 -3.05 -2.50 -15.87
C GLN A 311 -2.85 -2.13 -17.34
N LEU A 312 -1.65 -2.42 -17.86
CA LEU A 312 -1.24 -2.05 -19.19
C LEU A 312 -2.05 -2.96 -20.11
N ASP A 313 -2.80 -2.35 -21.02
CA ASP A 313 -3.63 -3.06 -21.97
C ASP A 313 -2.93 -3.01 -23.32
N LEU A 314 -2.57 -4.17 -23.87
CA LEU A 314 -1.97 -4.24 -25.22
C LEU A 314 -2.92 -3.71 -26.31
N LYS A 315 -4.25 -3.70 -26.06
CA LYS A 315 -5.22 -3.16 -27.02
C LYS A 315 -5.23 -1.64 -27.06
N ASN A 316 -4.95 -1.00 -25.92
CA ASN A 316 -4.98 0.46 -25.75
C ASN A 316 -3.64 0.93 -25.16
N TRP A 317 -2.56 0.49 -25.79
CA TRP A 317 -1.22 0.77 -25.29
C TRP A 317 -0.85 2.23 -25.52
N ASP A 318 -0.54 2.95 -24.44
CA ASP A 318 -0.01 4.30 -24.50
C ASP A 318 1.51 4.23 -24.71
N PRO A 319 2.07 4.60 -25.88
CA PRO A 319 3.51 4.54 -26.12
C PRO A 319 4.32 5.45 -25.20
N LYS A 320 3.71 6.44 -24.55
CA LYS A 320 4.40 7.32 -23.60
C LYS A 320 4.92 6.59 -22.38
N VAL A 321 4.44 5.37 -22.11
CA VAL A 321 4.98 4.52 -21.03
C VAL A 321 6.46 4.19 -21.19
N TRP A 322 7.00 4.27 -22.41
CA TRP A 322 8.42 4.07 -22.67
C TRP A 322 9.27 5.33 -22.45
N VAL A 323 8.68 6.52 -22.38
CA VAL A 323 9.44 7.76 -22.16
C VAL A 323 10.19 7.67 -20.82
N ASP A 324 11.45 8.14 -20.81
CA ASP A 324 12.40 8.05 -19.71
C ASP A 324 12.86 6.63 -19.33
N ARG A 325 12.50 5.61 -20.13
CA ARG A 325 12.98 4.23 -19.96
C ARG A 325 14.13 3.90 -20.89
N ASP A 326 14.88 2.89 -20.50
CA ASP A 326 15.85 2.24 -21.37
C ASP A 326 15.17 1.11 -22.15
N VAL A 327 15.38 1.09 -23.47
CA VAL A 327 14.96 0.02 -24.37
C VAL A 327 16.19 -0.44 -25.15
N TYR A 328 16.68 -1.65 -24.87
CA TYR A 328 17.90 -2.22 -25.48
C TYR A 328 19.16 -1.35 -25.38
N GLY A 329 19.32 -0.60 -24.29
CA GLY A 329 20.45 0.32 -24.07
C GLY A 329 20.27 1.69 -24.74
N TYR A 330 19.05 2.02 -25.18
CA TYR A 330 18.69 3.32 -25.74
C TYR A 330 17.70 4.00 -24.81
N LYS A 331 18.05 5.19 -24.31
CA LYS A 331 17.19 5.96 -23.42
C LYS A 331 16.13 6.69 -24.24
N VAL A 332 14.88 6.30 -24.09
CA VAL A 332 13.75 6.90 -24.82
C VAL A 332 13.49 8.32 -24.29
N THR A 333 13.46 9.27 -25.21
CA THR A 333 13.23 10.69 -24.91
C THR A 333 11.85 11.18 -25.35
N ASP A 334 11.27 10.59 -26.40
CA ASP A 334 9.97 11.05 -26.92
C ASP A 334 9.26 9.98 -27.77
N VAL A 335 7.95 10.15 -27.98
CA VAL A 335 7.16 9.40 -28.97
C VAL A 335 6.99 10.29 -30.20
N ILE A 336 7.59 9.91 -31.33
CA ILE A 336 7.64 10.74 -32.55
C ILE A 336 6.67 10.28 -33.64
N GLY A 337 6.09 9.09 -33.50
CA GLY A 337 5.10 8.60 -34.45
C GLY A 337 4.29 7.44 -33.90
N GLU A 338 3.03 7.37 -34.32
CA GLU A 338 2.16 6.23 -34.11
C GLU A 338 1.45 5.88 -35.42
N GLY A 339 1.66 4.67 -35.91
CA GLY A 339 1.00 4.13 -37.09
C GLY A 339 0.03 3.00 -36.74
N GLY A 340 -0.62 2.42 -37.75
CA GLY A 340 -1.52 1.28 -37.57
C GLY A 340 -0.84 0.04 -36.99
N TYR A 341 0.42 -0.19 -37.36
CA TYR A 341 1.17 -1.41 -37.04
C TYR A 341 2.39 -1.21 -36.13
N SER A 342 2.73 0.04 -35.80
CA SER A 342 3.94 0.32 -35.01
C SER A 342 3.86 1.65 -34.26
N TYR A 343 4.69 1.77 -33.23
CA TYR A 343 5.07 3.01 -32.57
C TYR A 343 6.49 3.38 -33.00
N VAL A 344 6.80 4.66 -33.08
CA VAL A 344 8.15 5.16 -33.35
C VAL A 344 8.57 6.09 -32.21
N LEU A 345 9.63 5.69 -31.52
CA LEU A 345 10.18 6.43 -30.39
C LEU A 345 11.49 7.11 -30.79
N LYS A 346 11.75 8.29 -30.25
CA LYS A 346 13.07 8.92 -30.28
C LYS A 346 13.84 8.50 -29.04
N ALA A 347 15.07 8.07 -29.21
CA ALA A 347 15.92 7.64 -28.11
C ALA A 347 17.36 8.15 -28.27
N GLU A 348 18.07 8.26 -27.16
CA GLU A 348 19.47 8.68 -27.08
C GLU A 348 20.35 7.49 -26.64
N LYS A 349 21.50 7.36 -27.29
CA LYS A 349 22.57 6.45 -26.87
C LYS A 349 23.92 7.07 -27.21
N ASP A 350 24.83 7.12 -26.24
CA ASP A 350 26.20 7.65 -26.39
C ASP A 350 26.24 9.06 -27.03
N GLY A 351 25.28 9.93 -26.67
CA GLY A 351 25.16 11.30 -27.19
C GLY A 351 24.60 11.42 -28.62
N LYS A 352 24.19 10.32 -29.25
CA LYS A 352 23.53 10.29 -30.56
C LYS A 352 22.06 9.91 -30.43
N TYR A 353 21.20 10.54 -31.26
CA TYR A 353 19.77 10.20 -31.34
C TYR A 353 19.49 9.13 -32.39
N TYR A 354 18.54 8.26 -32.06
CA TYR A 354 18.05 7.13 -32.85
C TYR A 354 16.52 7.13 -32.88
N ALA A 355 15.96 6.49 -33.89
CA ALA A 355 14.54 6.14 -33.93
C ALA A 355 14.38 4.64 -33.62
N ILE A 356 13.45 4.31 -32.74
CA ILE A 356 13.09 2.94 -32.35
C ILE A 356 11.68 2.68 -32.87
N LYS A 357 11.56 1.86 -33.91
CA LYS A 357 10.27 1.40 -34.43
C LYS A 357 9.87 0.14 -33.67
N ILE A 358 8.88 0.25 -32.79
CA ILE A 358 8.30 -0.86 -32.03
C ILE A 358 7.07 -1.37 -32.75
N LEU A 359 7.02 -2.66 -33.05
CA LEU A 359 5.88 -3.26 -33.73
C LEU A 359 4.75 -3.53 -32.72
N LYS A 360 3.53 -3.15 -33.10
CA LYS A 360 2.33 -3.40 -32.29
C LYS A 360 1.99 -4.89 -32.33
N PRO A 361 1.57 -5.50 -31.21
CA PRO A 361 0.94 -6.82 -31.24
C PRO A 361 -0.39 -6.69 -32.00
N ALA A 362 -0.36 -6.96 -33.30
CA ALA A 362 -1.49 -6.72 -34.19
C ALA A 362 -2.66 -7.70 -33.96
N ARG A 363 -3.88 -7.18 -34.16
CA ARG A 363 -5.17 -7.90 -34.18
C ARG A 363 -5.34 -8.76 -35.45
N SER A 364 -4.39 -9.65 -35.77
CA SER A 364 -4.58 -10.59 -36.88
C SER A 364 -5.45 -11.78 -36.44
N LEU A 365 -6.28 -12.29 -37.35
CA LEU A 365 -7.25 -13.37 -37.15
C LEU A 365 -6.62 -14.69 -36.63
N SER A 366 -5.29 -14.82 -36.67
CA SER A 366 -4.54 -15.96 -36.14
C SER A 366 -3.19 -15.54 -35.54
N GLN A 367 -2.96 -15.89 -34.26
CA GLN A 367 -1.67 -15.70 -33.56
C GLN A 367 -0.50 -16.33 -34.32
N THR A 368 -0.72 -17.43 -35.02
CA THR A 368 0.31 -18.17 -35.76
C THR A 368 0.83 -17.39 -36.97
N VAL A 369 -0.03 -16.61 -37.64
CA VAL A 369 0.35 -15.80 -38.81
C VAL A 369 1.17 -14.59 -38.37
N ALA A 370 0.73 -13.89 -37.32
CA ALA A 370 1.48 -12.77 -36.76
C ALA A 370 2.88 -13.22 -36.29
N ILE A 371 2.98 -14.31 -35.51
CA ILE A 371 4.28 -14.87 -35.09
C ILE A 371 5.16 -15.18 -36.30
N ARG A 372 4.60 -15.69 -37.39
CA ARG A 372 5.36 -16.01 -38.61
C ARG A 372 5.87 -14.76 -39.33
N GLU A 373 5.07 -13.70 -39.43
CA GLU A 373 5.51 -12.39 -39.96
C GLU A 373 6.69 -11.83 -39.15
N PHE A 374 6.61 -11.90 -37.82
CA PHE A 374 7.69 -11.50 -36.93
C PHE A 374 8.95 -12.38 -37.05
N VAL A 375 8.78 -13.69 -37.23
CA VAL A 375 9.87 -14.67 -37.37
C VAL A 375 10.56 -14.56 -38.73
N ASP A 376 9.83 -14.25 -39.79
CA ASP A 376 10.40 -14.11 -41.13
C ASP A 376 11.22 -12.81 -41.27
N ILE A 377 10.85 -11.72 -40.54
CA ILE A 377 11.73 -10.54 -40.35
C ILE A 377 13.07 -10.94 -39.71
N PHE A 378 13.06 -11.89 -38.76
CA PHE A 378 14.28 -12.29 -38.04
C PHE A 378 15.25 -13.11 -38.90
N LYS A 379 14.73 -14.02 -39.75
CA LYS A 379 15.56 -14.82 -40.66
C LYS A 379 16.41 -13.96 -41.62
N GLU A 380 15.95 -12.76 -41.93
CA GLU A 380 16.61 -11.86 -42.88
C GLU A 380 17.15 -10.57 -42.24
N SER A 381 17.01 -10.41 -40.93
CA SER A 381 17.41 -9.20 -40.18
C SER A 381 18.84 -8.73 -40.48
N ASN A 382 19.81 -9.65 -40.52
CA ASN A 382 21.20 -9.34 -40.89
C ASN A 382 21.35 -8.87 -42.34
N ASN A 383 20.54 -9.38 -43.27
CA ASN A 383 20.57 -8.94 -44.66
C ASN A 383 19.96 -7.55 -44.79
N LEU A 384 18.88 -7.24 -44.08
CA LEU A 384 18.29 -5.89 -44.09
C LEU A 384 19.22 -4.85 -43.47
N ILE A 385 19.94 -5.20 -42.38
CA ILE A 385 20.97 -4.33 -41.81
C ILE A 385 22.05 -4.02 -42.84
N LYS A 386 22.57 -5.05 -43.54
CA LYS A 386 23.57 -4.87 -44.62
C LYS A 386 23.01 -4.09 -45.80
N LEU A 387 21.77 -4.37 -46.20
CA LEU A 387 21.10 -3.69 -47.31
C LEU A 387 20.98 -2.18 -47.03
N SER A 388 20.68 -1.83 -45.77
CA SER A 388 20.55 -0.44 -45.31
C SER A 388 21.86 0.35 -45.27
N ASP A 389 23.01 -0.30 -45.46
CA ASP A 389 24.32 0.35 -45.55
C ASP A 389 24.52 0.99 -46.94
N ASN A 390 23.69 1.99 -47.22
CA ASN A 390 23.70 2.77 -48.45
C ASN A 390 23.42 4.25 -48.12
N PRO A 391 24.10 5.22 -48.75
CA PRO A 391 23.89 6.64 -48.47
C PRO A 391 22.45 7.13 -48.73
N HIS A 392 21.68 6.46 -49.59
CA HIS A 392 20.30 6.81 -49.92
C HIS A 392 19.26 6.02 -49.12
N LEU A 393 19.68 5.23 -48.13
CA LEU A 393 18.79 4.51 -47.22
C LEU A 393 18.95 5.00 -45.78
N VAL A 394 17.86 4.89 -45.02
CA VAL A 394 17.89 5.02 -43.55
C VAL A 394 18.61 3.80 -42.98
N ARG A 395 19.73 4.02 -42.29
CA ARG A 395 20.53 2.92 -41.76
C ARG A 395 19.85 2.26 -40.57
N ILE A 396 19.79 0.92 -40.60
CA ILE A 396 19.35 0.08 -39.50
C ILE A 396 20.57 -0.27 -38.65
N ASN A 397 20.51 0.07 -37.36
CA ASN A 397 21.56 -0.20 -36.39
C ASN A 397 21.33 -1.50 -35.60
N GLY A 398 20.10 -1.99 -35.54
CA GLY A 398 19.79 -3.25 -34.88
C GLY A 398 18.33 -3.66 -35.06
N ILE A 399 18.08 -4.97 -35.00
CA ILE A 399 16.74 -5.56 -35.03
C ILE A 399 16.65 -6.51 -33.84
N PHE A 400 15.62 -6.32 -33.00
CA PHE A 400 15.38 -7.09 -31.79
C PHE A 400 14.02 -7.75 -31.91
N ALA A 401 14.00 -9.07 -32.05
CA ALA A 401 12.78 -9.86 -32.17
C ALA A 401 13.05 -11.28 -31.65
N ASP A 402 12.75 -11.53 -30.37
CA ASP A 402 12.87 -12.86 -29.79
C ASP A 402 11.53 -13.59 -29.84
N VAL A 403 11.53 -14.79 -30.41
CA VAL A 403 10.31 -15.58 -30.65
C VAL A 403 9.58 -15.93 -29.34
N ASN A 404 10.32 -16.20 -28.27
CA ASN A 404 9.71 -16.54 -26.98
C ASN A 404 9.06 -15.32 -26.34
N GLN A 405 9.74 -14.17 -26.39
CA GLN A 405 9.20 -12.90 -25.89
C GLN A 405 7.94 -12.50 -26.66
N ILE A 406 7.99 -12.60 -28.00
CA ILE A 406 6.85 -12.36 -28.88
C ILE A 406 5.68 -13.29 -28.52
N GLY A 407 5.94 -14.57 -28.34
CA GLY A 407 4.94 -15.55 -27.91
C GLY A 407 4.28 -15.18 -26.57
N SER A 408 5.05 -14.67 -25.61
CA SER A 408 4.51 -14.18 -24.33
C SER A 408 3.68 -12.90 -24.49
N ILE A 409 4.13 -11.96 -25.32
CA ILE A 409 3.40 -10.72 -25.62
C ILE A 409 2.03 -11.05 -26.22
N PHE A 410 1.96 -11.97 -27.18
CA PHE A 410 0.68 -12.41 -27.77
C PHE A 410 -0.25 -13.14 -26.78
N LYS A 411 0.29 -13.70 -25.70
CA LYS A 411 -0.49 -14.25 -24.58
C LYS A 411 -0.98 -13.18 -23.59
N GLY A 412 -0.64 -11.91 -23.80
CA GLY A 412 -1.07 -10.79 -22.97
C GLY A 412 -0.02 -10.33 -21.94
N ASP A 413 1.23 -10.79 -22.05
CA ASP A 413 2.30 -10.36 -21.14
C ASP A 413 2.77 -8.93 -21.48
N THR A 414 2.20 -7.97 -20.76
CA THR A 414 2.45 -6.54 -20.93
C THR A 414 3.77 -6.10 -20.33
N GLU A 415 4.30 -6.85 -19.36
CA GLU A 415 5.61 -6.57 -18.77
C GLU A 415 6.74 -6.91 -19.74
N ILE A 416 6.63 -8.04 -20.44
CA ILE A 416 7.56 -8.41 -21.50
C ILE A 416 7.48 -7.41 -22.64
N TYR A 417 6.29 -6.99 -23.07
CA TYR A 417 6.16 -5.99 -24.13
C TYR A 417 6.80 -4.65 -23.74
N LEU A 418 6.68 -4.25 -22.47
CA LEU A 418 7.28 -3.02 -21.96
C LEU A 418 8.81 -3.08 -21.93
N LYS A 419 9.38 -4.22 -21.53
CA LYS A 419 10.83 -4.39 -21.33
C LYS A 419 11.57 -4.79 -22.61
N TYR A 420 10.97 -5.67 -23.40
CA TYR A 420 11.58 -6.27 -24.58
C TYR A 420 10.62 -6.28 -25.78
N PRO A 421 10.16 -5.09 -26.23
CA PRO A 421 9.28 -5.01 -27.39
C PRO A 421 10.03 -5.40 -28.67
N PRO A 422 9.38 -6.06 -29.65
CA PRO A 422 9.95 -6.26 -30.97
C PRO A 422 10.24 -4.91 -31.63
N ALA A 423 11.51 -4.65 -31.94
CA ALA A 423 11.97 -3.31 -32.29
C ALA A 423 13.02 -3.30 -33.40
N ILE A 424 12.99 -2.26 -34.23
CA ILE A 424 14.03 -1.91 -35.20
C ILE A 424 14.64 -0.57 -34.78
N ILE A 425 15.95 -0.56 -34.55
CA ILE A 425 16.72 0.65 -34.24
C ILE A 425 17.29 1.20 -35.54
N MET A 426 17.05 2.47 -35.82
CA MET A 426 17.49 3.14 -37.03
C MET A 426 18.03 4.54 -36.73
N ASP A 427 18.79 5.10 -37.67
CA ASP A 427 19.25 6.49 -37.56
C ASP A 427 18.03 7.44 -37.47
N PHE A 428 18.09 8.42 -36.57
CA PHE A 428 17.04 9.44 -36.44
C PHE A 428 17.20 10.53 -37.49
N MET A 429 16.20 10.63 -38.37
CA MET A 429 16.17 11.61 -39.46
C MET A 429 15.54 12.93 -38.98
N ARG A 430 16.37 13.95 -38.74
CA ARG A 430 15.95 15.19 -38.05
C ARG A 430 15.25 16.19 -38.97
N GLY A 431 15.38 16.02 -40.28
CA GLY A 431 14.85 16.95 -41.28
C GLY A 431 13.41 16.70 -41.70
N GLY A 432 12.71 15.76 -41.05
CA GLY A 432 11.33 15.42 -41.38
C GLY A 432 11.21 14.54 -42.63
N THR A 433 10.00 14.54 -43.22
CA THR A 433 9.64 13.70 -44.38
C THR A 433 9.27 14.52 -45.61
N ALA A 434 9.32 13.91 -46.79
CA ALA A 434 8.82 14.53 -48.03
C ALA A 434 7.30 14.80 -47.96
N LYS A 435 6.56 14.07 -47.11
CA LYS A 435 5.15 14.35 -46.84
C LYS A 435 4.97 15.71 -46.14
N GLU A 436 5.81 16.04 -45.18
CA GLU A 436 5.78 17.34 -44.49
C GLU A 436 6.24 18.46 -45.40
N LEU A 437 7.25 18.18 -46.25
CA LEU A 437 7.79 19.12 -47.22
C LEU A 437 6.74 19.67 -48.21
N ILE A 438 5.65 18.92 -48.46
CA ILE A 438 4.57 19.35 -49.36
C ILE A 438 3.90 20.66 -48.94
N HIS A 439 4.05 21.08 -47.68
CA HIS A 439 3.55 22.38 -47.22
C HIS A 439 4.18 23.57 -47.96
N PHE A 440 5.42 23.40 -48.46
CA PHE A 440 6.12 24.39 -49.27
C PHE A 440 5.79 24.31 -50.76
N ARG A 441 4.88 23.41 -51.18
CA ARG A 441 4.54 23.23 -52.59
C ARG A 441 4.02 24.54 -53.18
N GLU A 442 4.71 25.01 -54.21
CA GLU A 442 4.27 26.11 -55.06
C GLU A 442 4.46 25.69 -56.52
N GLU A 443 3.67 26.26 -57.44
CA GLU A 443 3.82 26.01 -58.87
C GLU A 443 4.98 26.82 -59.47
N LYS A 444 6.18 26.58 -58.93
CA LYS A 444 7.43 27.26 -59.27
C LYS A 444 8.51 26.27 -59.69
N GLU A 445 9.47 26.75 -60.46
CA GLU A 445 10.58 25.95 -60.99
C GLU A 445 11.42 25.32 -59.86
N GLU A 446 11.65 26.06 -58.78
CA GLU A 446 12.40 25.61 -57.61
C GLU A 446 11.78 24.36 -56.97
N TRP A 447 10.43 24.32 -56.88
CA TRP A 447 9.73 23.16 -56.35
C TRP A 447 9.90 21.94 -57.25
N TYR A 448 9.78 22.11 -58.57
CA TYR A 448 9.95 20.99 -59.50
C TYR A 448 11.37 20.44 -59.50
N GLU A 449 12.38 21.30 -59.32
CA GLU A 449 13.76 20.88 -59.15
C GLU A 449 13.96 20.11 -57.85
N ILE A 450 13.38 20.57 -56.73
CA ILE A 450 13.36 19.84 -55.46
C ILE A 450 12.77 18.43 -55.66
N VAL A 451 11.60 18.34 -56.32
CA VAL A 451 10.97 17.04 -56.61
C VAL A 451 11.84 16.18 -57.53
N LYS A 452 12.49 16.77 -58.56
CA LYS A 452 13.43 16.05 -59.43
C LYS A 452 14.56 15.40 -58.60
N ILE A 453 15.17 16.17 -57.69
CA ILE A 453 16.27 15.70 -56.84
C ILE A 453 15.77 14.57 -55.92
N ILE A 454 14.61 14.75 -55.27
CA ILE A 454 14.03 13.72 -54.39
C ILE A 454 13.80 12.42 -55.17
N ILE A 455 13.10 12.46 -56.30
CA ILE A 455 12.77 11.27 -57.08
C ILE A 455 14.03 10.57 -57.61
N LYS A 456 15.06 11.32 -58.01
CA LYS A 456 16.34 10.77 -58.41
C LYS A 456 17.01 9.97 -57.28
N HIS A 457 17.04 10.52 -56.07
CA HIS A 457 17.69 9.86 -54.94
C HIS A 457 16.91 8.66 -54.41
N VAL A 458 15.59 8.70 -54.46
CA VAL A 458 14.74 7.53 -54.18
C VAL A 458 14.95 6.45 -55.25
N ALA A 459 15.06 6.81 -56.53
CA ALA A 459 15.36 5.84 -57.60
C ALA A 459 16.74 5.18 -57.41
N LEU A 460 17.75 5.92 -56.93
CA LEU A 460 19.05 5.34 -56.57
C LEU A 460 18.95 4.35 -55.41
N ALA A 461 18.13 4.65 -54.41
CA ALA A 461 17.86 3.74 -53.30
C ALA A 461 17.15 2.46 -53.77
N LEU A 462 16.11 2.60 -54.61
CA LEU A 462 15.37 1.46 -55.17
C LEU A 462 16.24 0.58 -56.06
N LYS A 463 17.06 1.18 -56.93
CA LYS A 463 18.04 0.43 -57.71
C LYS A 463 18.93 -0.42 -56.82
N HIS A 464 19.47 0.15 -55.74
CA HIS A 464 20.30 -0.60 -54.78
C HIS A 464 19.52 -1.75 -54.12
N ILE A 465 18.26 -1.52 -53.74
CA ILE A 465 17.38 -2.56 -53.16
C ILE A 465 17.16 -3.70 -54.18
N HIS A 466 16.79 -3.37 -55.41
CA HIS A 466 16.50 -4.32 -56.48
C HIS A 466 17.75 -5.11 -56.91
N ASP A 467 18.90 -4.45 -57.05
CA ASP A 467 20.19 -5.08 -57.41
C ASP A 467 20.64 -6.10 -56.34
N ASN A 468 20.20 -5.93 -55.09
CA ASN A 468 20.46 -6.86 -53.98
C ASN A 468 19.35 -7.92 -53.80
N GLY A 469 18.38 -7.99 -54.73
CA GLY A 469 17.35 -9.03 -54.76
C GLY A 469 16.14 -8.78 -53.85
N TYR A 470 15.92 -7.54 -53.40
CA TYR A 470 14.78 -7.15 -52.58
C TYR A 470 13.84 -6.22 -53.35
N VAL A 471 12.63 -6.05 -52.81
CA VAL A 471 11.62 -5.06 -53.20
C VAL A 471 11.19 -4.34 -51.93
N HIS A 472 11.09 -3.02 -51.95
CA HIS A 472 10.73 -2.19 -50.80
C HIS A 472 9.25 -2.30 -50.42
N LEU A 473 8.35 -2.31 -51.40
CA LEU A 473 6.89 -2.48 -51.28
C LEU A 473 6.09 -1.34 -50.61
N ASP A 474 6.73 -0.24 -50.19
CA ASP A 474 6.07 0.85 -49.46
C ASP A 474 6.67 2.24 -49.76
N VAL A 475 6.96 2.50 -51.03
CA VAL A 475 7.49 3.80 -51.49
C VAL A 475 6.39 4.86 -51.43
N LYS A 476 6.57 5.86 -50.55
CA LYS A 476 5.63 6.97 -50.37
C LYS A 476 6.31 8.18 -49.73
N PRO A 477 5.74 9.40 -49.82
CA PRO A 477 6.30 10.62 -49.24
C PRO A 477 6.62 10.52 -47.73
N GLN A 478 5.86 9.72 -46.97
CA GLN A 478 6.09 9.52 -45.53
C GLN A 478 7.36 8.70 -45.22
N ASN A 479 7.82 7.89 -46.18
CA ASN A 479 9.01 7.04 -46.03
C ASN A 479 10.24 7.65 -46.69
N ILE A 480 10.14 8.86 -47.25
CA ILE A 480 11.27 9.62 -47.79
C ILE A 480 11.65 10.65 -46.72
N PHE A 481 12.82 10.46 -46.11
CA PHE A 481 13.30 11.25 -44.99
C PHE A 481 14.46 12.16 -45.36
N PHE A 482 14.68 13.17 -44.54
CA PHE A 482 15.85 14.04 -44.60
C PHE A 482 16.69 13.91 -43.32
N GLU A 483 17.99 13.65 -43.47
CA GLU A 483 18.91 13.49 -42.34
C GLU A 483 19.01 14.75 -41.48
N GLU A 484 18.96 15.92 -42.12
CA GLU A 484 19.04 17.25 -41.50
C GLU A 484 17.92 18.18 -41.98
N PRO A 485 17.54 19.19 -41.18
CA PRO A 485 16.61 20.24 -41.61
C PRO A 485 17.02 20.90 -42.93
N LEU A 486 16.04 21.16 -43.81
CA LEU A 486 16.25 21.67 -45.16
C LEU A 486 16.24 23.20 -45.27
N GLY A 487 15.65 23.90 -44.30
CA GLY A 487 15.46 25.36 -44.31
C GLY A 487 13.98 25.75 -44.28
N ASP A 488 13.71 27.06 -44.21
CA ASP A 488 12.37 27.61 -43.96
C ASP A 488 11.68 28.16 -45.24
N ASN A 489 12.33 28.06 -46.40
CA ASN A 489 11.78 28.50 -47.68
C ASN A 489 12.32 27.64 -48.85
N LEU A 490 11.66 27.74 -50.01
CA LEU A 490 11.99 26.95 -51.20
C LEU A 490 13.43 27.11 -51.68
N THR A 491 13.98 28.32 -51.63
CA THR A 491 15.34 28.60 -52.11
C THR A 491 16.38 27.91 -51.26
N ASP A 492 16.24 27.99 -49.92
CA ASP A 492 17.15 27.34 -48.99
C ASP A 492 17.08 25.82 -49.10
N ILE A 493 15.85 25.27 -49.16
CA ILE A 493 15.58 23.84 -49.35
C ILE A 493 16.26 23.36 -50.63
N ARG A 494 16.03 24.05 -51.74
CA ARG A 494 16.61 23.70 -53.05
C ARG A 494 18.14 23.72 -52.99
N ASN A 495 18.73 24.78 -52.46
CA ASN A 495 20.18 24.93 -52.38
C ASN A 495 20.81 23.83 -51.50
N LYS A 496 20.20 23.51 -50.36
CA LYS A 496 20.65 22.44 -49.46
C LYS A 496 20.62 21.08 -50.17
N LEU A 497 19.55 20.77 -50.90
CA LEU A 497 19.40 19.51 -51.64
C LEU A 497 20.37 19.41 -52.83
N ILE A 498 20.71 20.52 -53.49
CA ILE A 498 21.73 20.54 -54.55
C ILE A 498 23.14 20.32 -53.96
N GLN A 499 23.46 21.00 -52.85
CA GLN A 499 24.79 20.94 -52.22
C GLN A 499 25.05 19.58 -51.55
N ASN A 500 24.04 19.02 -50.88
CA ASN A 500 24.16 17.75 -50.19
C ASN A 500 22.93 16.86 -50.44
N PRO A 501 22.79 16.28 -51.63
CA PRO A 501 21.62 15.47 -51.96
C PRO A 501 21.57 14.14 -51.19
N LYS A 502 22.68 13.71 -50.57
CA LYS A 502 22.76 12.48 -49.77
C LYS A 502 21.97 12.55 -48.46
N ILE A 503 21.47 13.74 -48.08
CA ILE A 503 20.55 13.87 -46.94
C ILE A 503 19.19 13.21 -47.22
N ILE A 504 18.83 12.98 -48.48
CA ILE A 504 17.61 12.27 -48.87
C ILE A 504 17.82 10.77 -48.66
N LYS A 505 16.98 10.18 -47.81
CA LYS A 505 17.04 8.76 -47.46
C LYS A 505 15.66 8.11 -47.56
N LEU A 506 15.56 7.03 -48.31
CA LEU A 506 14.40 6.15 -48.28
C LEU A 506 14.48 5.26 -47.04
N GLY A 507 13.42 5.25 -46.23
CA GLY A 507 13.32 4.49 -45.00
C GLY A 507 12.19 3.47 -45.03
N ASP A 508 12.01 2.79 -43.90
CA ASP A 508 11.02 1.72 -43.72
C ASP A 508 11.25 0.42 -44.52
N LEU A 509 12.47 -0.10 -44.47
CA LEU A 509 12.80 -1.44 -44.97
C LEU A 509 12.12 -2.58 -44.19
N GLY A 510 11.27 -2.29 -43.20
CA GLY A 510 10.53 -3.31 -42.46
C GLY A 510 9.46 -4.02 -43.30
N SER A 511 9.04 -3.41 -44.40
CA SER A 511 8.10 -4.00 -45.38
C SER A 511 8.81 -4.67 -46.56
N ALA A 512 10.15 -4.61 -46.61
CA ALA A 512 10.90 -5.13 -47.74
C ALA A 512 10.91 -6.67 -47.75
N SER A 513 10.75 -7.24 -48.94
CA SER A 513 10.76 -8.70 -49.17
C SER A 513 11.70 -9.04 -50.31
N LYS A 514 12.25 -10.25 -50.31
CA LYS A 514 12.98 -10.76 -51.47
C LYS A 514 12.05 -10.86 -52.69
N ILE A 515 12.63 -10.66 -53.88
CA ILE A 515 11.93 -10.84 -55.15
C ILE A 515 11.36 -12.26 -55.22
N GLY A 516 10.07 -12.39 -55.55
CA GLY A 516 9.34 -13.65 -55.64
C GLY A 516 8.79 -14.18 -54.30
N GLU A 517 9.19 -13.63 -53.16
CA GLU A 517 8.64 -14.01 -51.86
C GLU A 517 7.29 -13.34 -51.58
N LYS A 518 6.46 -14.00 -50.77
CA LYS A 518 5.14 -13.48 -50.39
C LYS A 518 5.28 -12.22 -49.53
N PHE A 519 4.30 -11.34 -49.66
CA PHE A 519 4.18 -10.11 -48.89
C PHE A 519 2.71 -9.81 -48.62
N PHE A 520 2.44 -9.00 -47.59
CA PHE A 520 1.08 -8.77 -47.09
C PHE A 520 0.72 -7.29 -46.95
N GLN A 521 1.71 -6.40 -47.03
CA GLN A 521 1.50 -4.97 -46.81
C GLN A 521 1.37 -4.23 -48.15
N ILE A 522 0.44 -3.30 -48.18
CA ILE A 522 0.25 -2.36 -49.28
C ILE A 522 -0.28 -1.03 -48.72
N SER A 523 0.17 0.07 -49.31
CA SER A 523 -0.38 1.41 -49.06
C SER A 523 -1.31 1.80 -50.22
N PRO A 524 -2.65 1.73 -50.07
CA PRO A 524 -3.61 1.91 -51.17
C PRO A 524 -3.45 3.21 -51.96
N ALA A 525 -3.04 4.29 -51.30
CA ALA A 525 -2.81 5.58 -51.93
C ALA A 525 -1.63 5.61 -52.93
N TYR A 526 -0.68 4.66 -52.84
CA TYR A 526 0.57 4.66 -53.63
C TYR A 526 0.87 3.31 -54.32
N GLY A 527 0.28 2.21 -53.83
CA GLY A 527 0.51 0.86 -54.34
C GLY A 527 -0.07 0.63 -55.73
N SER A 528 0.52 -0.32 -56.45
CA SER A 528 0.01 -0.77 -57.74
C SER A 528 -1.20 -1.70 -57.57
N PRO A 529 -2.23 -1.65 -58.44
CA PRO A 529 -3.25 -2.68 -58.47
C PRO A 529 -2.70 -4.11 -58.66
N MET A 530 -1.58 -4.25 -59.40
CA MET A 530 -0.89 -5.52 -59.57
C MET A 530 -0.23 -6.00 -58.27
N GLN A 531 0.29 -5.07 -57.46
CA GLN A 531 0.83 -5.40 -56.14
C GLN A 531 -0.27 -5.98 -55.24
N LEU A 532 -1.48 -5.41 -55.23
CA LEU A 532 -2.59 -5.97 -54.43
C LEU A 532 -3.02 -7.35 -54.93
N GLU A 533 -3.10 -7.55 -56.25
CA GLU A 533 -3.38 -8.88 -56.81
C GLU A 533 -2.34 -9.92 -56.37
N HIS A 534 -1.05 -9.58 -56.43
CA HIS A 534 0.03 -10.48 -56.02
C HIS A 534 -0.01 -10.79 -54.52
N ALA A 535 -0.39 -9.82 -53.69
CA ALA A 535 -0.60 -10.04 -52.26
C ALA A 535 -1.77 -11.01 -52.00
N ILE A 536 -2.90 -10.84 -52.71
CA ILE A 536 -4.09 -11.70 -52.58
C ILE A 536 -3.80 -13.13 -53.07
N LEU A 537 -3.15 -13.27 -54.23
CA LEU A 537 -2.89 -14.55 -54.89
C LEU A 537 -1.61 -15.24 -54.40
N GLY A 538 -0.75 -14.53 -53.67
CA GLY A 538 0.54 -15.03 -53.18
C GLY A 538 1.56 -15.28 -54.30
N LEU A 539 1.56 -14.44 -55.35
CA LEU A 539 2.43 -14.57 -56.53
C LEU A 539 3.85 -14.02 -56.32
N GLY A 540 4.08 -13.31 -55.22
CA GLY A 540 5.40 -12.82 -54.81
C GLY A 540 5.70 -11.38 -55.22
N ALA A 541 6.70 -10.79 -54.57
CA ALA A 541 7.11 -9.39 -54.75
C ALA A 541 7.88 -9.15 -56.05
N GLU A 542 7.63 -8.01 -56.72
CA GLU A 542 8.31 -7.62 -57.94
C GLU A 542 8.83 -6.16 -57.90
N PRO A 543 10.02 -5.86 -58.46
CA PRO A 543 10.56 -4.50 -58.55
C PRO A 543 9.63 -3.49 -59.24
N SER A 544 8.79 -3.95 -60.17
CA SER A 544 7.83 -3.12 -60.90
C SER A 544 6.84 -2.40 -59.99
N PHE A 545 6.57 -2.95 -58.80
CA PHE A 545 5.69 -2.34 -57.80
C PHE A 545 6.28 -1.06 -57.24
N ASP A 546 7.57 -1.07 -56.88
CA ASP A 546 8.26 0.11 -56.37
C ASP A 546 8.39 1.20 -57.43
N ILE A 547 8.62 0.81 -58.70
CA ILE A 547 8.64 1.75 -59.83
C ILE A 547 7.30 2.47 -59.97
N PHE A 548 6.19 1.73 -59.90
CA PHE A 548 4.86 2.32 -59.94
C PHE A 548 4.64 3.30 -58.77
N SER A 549 4.96 2.87 -57.55
CA SER A 549 4.81 3.69 -56.34
C SER A 549 5.70 4.92 -56.33
N LEU A 550 6.91 4.86 -56.92
CA LEU A 550 7.75 6.02 -57.17
C LEU A 550 7.07 7.03 -58.11
N GLY A 551 6.42 6.53 -59.16
CA GLY A 551 5.64 7.34 -60.10
C GLY A 551 4.47 8.06 -59.42
N ILE A 552 3.66 7.35 -58.65
CA ILE A 552 2.55 7.95 -57.88
C ILE A 552 3.08 8.93 -56.82
N THR A 553 4.19 8.62 -56.17
CA THR A 553 4.86 9.53 -55.22
C THR A 553 5.29 10.83 -55.90
N GLY A 554 5.94 10.76 -57.06
CA GLY A 554 6.32 11.93 -57.84
C GLY A 554 5.11 12.74 -58.31
N TYR A 555 4.07 12.06 -58.81
CA TYR A 555 2.82 12.71 -59.19
C TYR A 555 2.18 13.45 -58.01
N TYR A 556 2.13 12.82 -56.83
CA TYR A 556 1.60 13.43 -55.62
C TYR A 556 2.40 14.66 -55.19
N LEU A 557 3.74 14.59 -55.20
CA LEU A 557 4.60 15.73 -54.85
C LEU A 557 4.46 16.91 -55.83
N LEU A 558 4.23 16.64 -57.11
CA LEU A 558 4.00 17.69 -58.11
C LEU A 558 2.61 18.33 -58.03
N THR A 559 1.59 17.53 -57.76
CA THR A 559 0.19 17.95 -57.97
C THR A 559 -0.61 18.10 -56.68
N GLY A 560 -0.20 17.44 -55.60
CA GLY A 560 -1.01 17.26 -54.38
C GLY A 560 -2.20 16.30 -54.54
N ASN A 561 -2.40 15.72 -55.73
CA ASN A 561 -3.56 14.89 -56.03
C ASN A 561 -3.29 13.41 -55.72
N ALA A 562 -4.30 12.73 -55.16
CA ALA A 562 -4.25 11.31 -54.87
C ALA A 562 -4.24 10.44 -56.15
N SER A 563 -3.80 9.19 -56.00
CA SER A 563 -3.93 8.17 -57.04
C SER A 563 -5.39 7.92 -57.40
N PRO A 564 -5.75 7.81 -58.69
CA PRO A 564 -7.14 7.56 -59.11
C PRO A 564 -7.65 6.17 -58.70
N VAL A 565 -6.76 5.26 -58.32
CA VAL A 565 -7.10 3.89 -57.91
C VAL A 565 -7.10 3.69 -56.40
N ALA A 566 -6.80 4.71 -55.59
CA ALA A 566 -6.69 4.57 -54.14
C ALA A 566 -7.95 3.97 -53.50
N ASP A 567 -9.13 4.53 -53.81
CA ASP A 567 -10.43 4.05 -53.31
C ASP A 567 -10.74 2.61 -53.75
N TYR A 568 -10.35 2.24 -54.97
CA TYR A 568 -10.52 0.87 -55.45
C TYR A 568 -9.67 -0.11 -54.63
N LEU A 569 -8.42 0.25 -54.34
CA LEU A 569 -7.53 -0.61 -53.57
C LEU A 569 -7.98 -0.72 -52.10
N ASP A 570 -8.41 0.39 -51.49
CA ASP A 570 -8.99 0.38 -50.14
C ASP A 570 -10.21 -0.57 -50.07
N ARG A 571 -11.16 -0.42 -51.00
CA ARG A 571 -12.35 -1.29 -51.06
C ARG A 571 -11.98 -2.75 -51.33
N ALA A 572 -11.03 -3.02 -52.21
CA ALA A 572 -10.59 -4.38 -52.49
C ALA A 572 -9.95 -5.04 -51.26
N ILE A 573 -9.17 -4.29 -50.47
CA ILE A 573 -8.61 -4.76 -49.19
C ILE A 573 -9.72 -5.06 -48.19
N ASP A 574 -10.76 -4.24 -48.10
CA ASP A 574 -11.90 -4.49 -47.22
C ASP A 574 -12.62 -5.80 -47.58
N PHE A 575 -12.86 -6.07 -48.87
CA PHE A 575 -13.44 -7.35 -49.30
C PHE A 575 -12.50 -8.53 -49.03
N TYR A 576 -11.20 -8.38 -49.28
CA TYR A 576 -10.20 -9.40 -48.97
C TYR A 576 -10.16 -9.75 -47.47
N ASN A 577 -10.14 -8.72 -46.60
CA ASN A 577 -10.15 -8.90 -45.15
C ASN A 577 -11.43 -9.58 -44.63
N ASN A 578 -12.54 -9.46 -45.38
CA ASN A 578 -13.80 -10.14 -45.11
C ASN A 578 -13.91 -11.51 -45.81
N ASN A 579 -12.80 -12.07 -46.30
CA ASN A 579 -12.71 -13.35 -47.04
C ASN A 579 -13.51 -13.40 -48.35
N ASP A 580 -13.89 -12.26 -48.95
CA ASP A 580 -14.50 -12.19 -50.28
C ASP A 580 -13.43 -11.91 -51.35
N ILE A 581 -12.64 -12.94 -51.64
CA ILE A 581 -11.52 -12.88 -52.59
C ILE A 581 -12.01 -12.59 -54.02
N ALA A 582 -13.17 -13.12 -54.41
CA ALA A 582 -13.70 -12.96 -55.76
C ALA A 582 -14.06 -11.50 -56.06
N THR A 583 -14.76 -10.84 -55.12
CA THR A 583 -15.10 -9.41 -55.26
C THR A 583 -13.85 -8.54 -55.17
N ALA A 584 -12.91 -8.85 -54.26
CA ALA A 584 -11.64 -8.13 -54.17
C ALA A 584 -10.87 -8.13 -55.51
N LEU A 585 -10.70 -9.30 -56.13
CA LEU A 585 -10.02 -9.42 -57.43
C LEU A 585 -10.77 -8.74 -58.57
N LYS A 586 -12.11 -8.73 -58.53
CA LYS A 586 -12.91 -7.97 -59.50
C LYS A 586 -12.60 -6.47 -59.42
N ILE A 587 -12.60 -5.90 -58.22
CA ILE A 587 -12.29 -4.48 -57.99
C ILE A 587 -10.84 -4.16 -58.40
N VAL A 588 -9.89 -5.07 -58.12
CA VAL A 588 -8.50 -4.91 -58.57
C VAL A 588 -8.41 -4.85 -60.10
N ASN A 589 -9.17 -5.67 -60.83
CA ASN A 589 -9.22 -5.61 -62.29
C ASN A 589 -9.85 -4.31 -62.83
N GLU A 590 -10.87 -3.78 -62.14
CA GLU A 590 -11.41 -2.45 -62.42
C GLU A 590 -10.34 -1.37 -62.23
N ALA A 591 -9.58 -1.42 -61.12
CA ALA A 591 -8.48 -0.50 -60.84
C ALA A 591 -7.38 -0.54 -61.93
N LYS A 592 -7.01 -1.75 -62.39
CA LYS A 592 -6.07 -1.93 -63.52
C LYS A 592 -6.57 -1.25 -64.80
N THR A 593 -7.87 -1.31 -65.06
CA THR A 593 -8.48 -0.67 -66.23
C THR A 593 -8.50 0.87 -66.09
N VAL A 594 -8.75 1.37 -64.87
CA VAL A 594 -8.68 2.81 -64.58
C VAL A 594 -7.26 3.33 -64.79
N ILE A 595 -6.25 2.65 -64.24
CA ILE A 595 -4.86 3.13 -64.33
C ILE A 595 -4.31 3.05 -65.76
N SER A 596 -4.67 2.03 -66.55
CA SER A 596 -4.20 1.90 -67.94
C SER A 596 -4.75 3.01 -68.84
N ASN A 597 -5.95 3.50 -68.54
CA ASN A 597 -6.62 4.56 -69.30
C ASN A 597 -6.36 5.96 -68.71
N TRP A 598 -5.69 6.05 -67.57
CA TRP A 598 -5.46 7.32 -66.90
C TRP A 598 -4.34 8.11 -67.60
N ASN A 599 -4.64 9.38 -67.85
CA ASN A 599 -3.65 10.35 -68.31
C ASN A 599 -3.39 11.38 -67.19
N PRO A 600 -2.28 11.26 -66.44
CA PRO A 600 -2.00 12.12 -65.29
C PRO A 600 -1.91 13.60 -65.69
N SER A 601 -2.70 14.45 -65.04
CA SER A 601 -2.64 15.90 -65.24
C SER A 601 -1.48 16.49 -64.44
N ILE A 602 -0.38 16.80 -65.13
CA ILE A 602 0.84 17.38 -64.54
C ILE A 602 1.00 18.84 -65.04
N PRO A 603 1.33 19.83 -64.17
CA PRO A 603 1.51 21.23 -64.55
C PRO A 603 2.51 21.43 -65.70
N GLN A 604 2.17 22.29 -66.67
CA GLN A 604 2.93 22.45 -67.94
C GLN A 604 4.39 22.86 -67.75
N ASN A 605 4.68 23.62 -66.70
CA ASN A 605 5.99 24.11 -66.28
C ASN A 605 6.89 23.04 -65.63
N VAL A 606 6.39 21.83 -65.38
CA VAL A 606 7.23 20.70 -64.92
C VAL A 606 8.22 20.30 -66.03
N PRO A 607 9.53 20.20 -65.73
CA PRO A 607 10.55 19.77 -66.69
C PRO A 607 10.18 18.46 -67.41
N MET A 608 10.39 18.42 -68.73
CA MET A 608 9.94 17.32 -69.59
C MET A 608 10.54 15.97 -69.18
N ASN A 609 11.79 15.94 -68.74
CA ASN A 609 12.43 14.72 -68.24
C ASN A 609 11.76 14.18 -66.97
N LEU A 610 11.45 15.03 -65.99
CA LEU A 610 10.74 14.63 -64.77
C LEU A 610 9.30 14.16 -65.10
N ARG A 611 8.60 14.90 -65.95
CA ARG A 611 7.26 14.51 -66.44
C ARG A 611 7.28 13.12 -67.07
N ASN A 612 8.20 12.88 -67.99
CA ASN A 612 8.31 11.61 -68.71
C ASN A 612 8.63 10.45 -67.76
N VAL A 613 9.56 10.66 -66.82
CA VAL A 613 9.87 9.65 -65.79
C VAL A 613 8.63 9.29 -64.99
N ILE A 614 7.91 10.27 -64.45
CA ILE A 614 6.72 10.01 -63.62
C ILE A 614 5.64 9.27 -64.41
N ILE A 615 5.34 9.70 -65.63
CA ILE A 615 4.32 9.06 -66.48
C ILE A 615 4.75 7.63 -66.82
N ASN A 616 6.01 7.41 -67.19
CA ASN A 616 6.50 6.09 -67.57
C ASN A 616 6.59 5.14 -66.37
N CYS A 617 6.89 5.64 -65.17
CA CYS A 617 6.81 4.87 -63.93
C CYS A 617 5.37 4.37 -63.68
N ILE A 618 4.38 5.26 -63.78
CA ILE A 618 2.96 4.92 -63.60
C ILE A 618 2.48 3.92 -64.66
N LYS A 619 2.95 4.06 -65.91
CA LYS A 619 2.61 3.16 -67.01
C LYS A 619 3.41 1.85 -67.03
N GLY A 620 4.41 1.71 -66.16
CA GLY A 620 5.29 0.53 -66.12
C GLY A 620 6.17 0.38 -67.36
N THR A 621 6.51 1.46 -68.06
CA THR A 621 7.28 1.44 -69.32
C THR A 621 8.76 1.79 -69.12
N ILE A 622 9.21 1.97 -67.89
CA ILE A 622 10.59 2.34 -67.53
C ILE A 622 11.12 1.44 -66.43
N LYS A 623 12.45 1.25 -66.39
CA LYS A 623 13.17 0.48 -65.36
C LYS A 623 14.14 1.38 -64.58
N ASP A 624 14.65 0.89 -63.45
CA ASP A 624 15.55 1.61 -62.53
C ASP A 624 16.73 2.34 -63.22
N GLU A 625 17.41 1.64 -64.12
CA GLU A 625 18.60 2.13 -64.83
C GLU A 625 18.28 3.34 -65.72
N GLU A 626 17.10 3.36 -66.32
CA GLU A 626 16.68 4.43 -67.20
C GLU A 626 16.20 5.66 -66.43
N ILE A 627 15.55 5.47 -65.28
CA ILE A 627 15.12 6.57 -64.39
C ILE A 627 16.32 7.40 -63.94
N THR A 628 17.35 6.74 -63.41
CA THR A 628 18.53 7.42 -62.88
C THR A 628 19.29 8.17 -63.97
N ARG A 629 19.34 7.64 -65.21
CA ARG A 629 19.93 8.30 -66.38
C ARG A 629 19.14 9.53 -66.84
N LEU A 630 17.81 9.46 -66.91
CA LEU A 630 16.95 10.56 -67.37
C LEU A 630 16.89 11.74 -66.38
N LEU A 631 17.18 11.49 -65.10
CA LEU A 631 17.22 12.50 -64.05
C LEU A 631 18.63 13.01 -63.71
N GLN A 632 19.65 12.60 -64.48
CA GLN A 632 20.93 13.34 -64.50
C GLN A 632 20.68 14.80 -64.87
#